data_AF-A0ABD6D2Q9-F1
#
_entry.id   AF-A0ABD6D2Q9-F1
#
_cell.length_a   1.000
_cell.length_b   1.000
_cell.length_c   1.000
_cell.angle_alpha   90.00
_cell.angle_beta   90.00
_cell.angle_gamma   90.00
#
_symmetry.space_group_name_H-M   'P 1'
#
loop_
_entity.id
_entity.type
_entity.pdbx_description
1 polymer ?
#
loop_
_entity_poly.entity_id
_entity_poly.type
_entity_poly.pdbx_seq_one_letter_code
_entity_poly.pdbx_strand_id
1 'polypeptide(L)'
;MNRRQLLAASTGCLGCVAGCTAVDLPGIGSNGRHPFADSTVAVRIEDRGTTDHDIEANAAEVLDFWATESSRYAGFEIDFERVQEGGDLVLAYVDSAEDCSGVENYNSDVLGCAPLIRPENRLPRPVTAYVVAADRPFGSVRTTAKHEIGHILGLGHDDESREIMSNDPEDRIPRYEIRIDIWETAIGASERANEAVGELNAGISEWNDEAYDAAIERFEAAAGAFGAARDAFRTARDRTAELAADPPLETVELSALTAALDSRIERVTIGKRAAETMQEAAEAISEGDRSTARQRVSAGNDLLAAFGEIEVGELRTVAVALGLVRGFDREDSGETIEDSL
;
A
#
# COMPACT_ATOMS: atom_id res chain seq x y z
N MET A 1 -40.49 6.63 -2.89
CA MET A 1 -39.88 7.84 -2.29
C MET A 1 -38.49 7.45 -1.79
N ASN A 2 -37.46 7.88 -2.51
CA ASN A 2 -36.08 7.47 -2.33
C ASN A 2 -35.41 8.26 -1.20
N ARG A 3 -34.80 7.53 -0.24
CA ARG A 3 -33.85 8.06 0.74
C ARG A 3 -32.44 7.91 0.18
N ARG A 4 -32.02 8.89 -0.63
CA ARG A 4 -30.62 9.15 -0.97
C ARG A 4 -30.47 10.66 -0.97
N GLN A 5 -30.03 11.21 0.16
CA GLN A 5 -29.50 12.57 0.30
C GLN A 5 -29.19 12.76 1.79
N LEU A 6 -27.91 12.61 2.13
CA LEU A 6 -27.20 13.31 3.20
C LEU A 6 -25.85 12.61 3.37
N LEU A 7 -24.85 13.12 2.64
CA LEU A 7 -23.43 13.18 2.99
C LEU A 7 -22.72 13.75 1.76
N ALA A 8 -22.77 15.08 1.69
CA ALA A 8 -21.97 15.89 0.80
C ALA A 8 -21.23 16.88 1.70
N ALA A 9 -20.01 16.56 2.09
CA ALA A 9 -18.96 17.49 2.52
C ALA A 9 -17.70 16.71 2.95
N SER A 10 -16.97 16.17 1.97
CA SER A 10 -15.53 15.90 2.05
C SER A 10 -14.99 15.83 0.64
N THR A 11 -15.02 16.99 -0.03
CA THR A 11 -14.37 17.20 -1.32
C THR A 11 -12.95 17.64 -1.06
N GLY A 12 -11.98 16.84 -1.50
CA GLY A 12 -10.59 17.28 -1.66
C GLY A 12 -9.55 16.34 -1.06
N CYS A 13 -9.14 15.33 -1.81
CA CYS A 13 -7.82 15.32 -2.46
C CYS A 13 -7.60 14.02 -3.24
N LEU A 14 -7.56 14.19 -4.56
CA LEU A 14 -6.65 13.58 -5.53
C LEU A 14 -6.58 12.05 -5.59
N GLY A 15 -7.31 11.51 -6.57
CA GLY A 15 -6.79 10.41 -7.37
C GLY A 15 -5.49 10.85 -8.04
N CYS A 16 -4.37 10.60 -7.40
CA CYS A 16 -3.08 10.55 -8.06
C CYS A 16 -3.08 9.28 -8.91
N VAL A 17 -3.33 9.44 -10.22
CA VAL A 17 -3.12 8.37 -11.20
C VAL A 17 -1.68 7.91 -11.02
N ALA A 18 -1.50 6.70 -10.47
CA ALA A 18 -0.22 6.06 -10.35
C ALA A 18 0.23 5.59 -11.74
N GLY A 19 0.57 6.55 -12.60
CA GLY A 19 1.11 6.30 -13.92
C GLY A 19 2.55 5.84 -13.77
N CYS A 20 2.88 4.69 -14.36
CA CYS A 20 4.16 4.58 -15.02
C CYS A 20 4.21 5.69 -16.07
N THR A 21 5.36 6.31 -16.25
CA THR A 21 5.50 7.44 -17.16
C THR A 21 6.45 7.04 -18.27
N ALA A 22 5.94 6.97 -19.49
CA ALA A 22 6.74 6.80 -20.68
C ALA A 22 7.48 8.10 -21.04
N VAL A 23 8.74 7.98 -21.45
CA VAL A 23 9.50 9.08 -22.06
C VAL A 23 9.43 8.98 -23.57
N ASP A 24 8.94 10.01 -24.26
CA ASP A 24 9.02 10.10 -25.72
C ASP A 24 10.45 10.47 -26.17
N LEU A 25 11.03 9.66 -27.06
CA LEU A 25 12.36 9.91 -27.62
C LEU A 25 12.28 10.78 -28.92
N PRO A 26 13.31 11.59 -29.23
CA PRO A 26 13.36 12.34 -30.48
C PRO A 26 13.54 11.41 -31.71
N GLY A 27 12.78 11.66 -32.77
CA GLY A 27 12.73 10.78 -33.95
C GLY A 27 13.46 11.33 -35.18
N ILE A 28 14.48 10.60 -35.68
CA ILE A 28 15.01 10.64 -37.07
C ILE A 28 15.71 9.28 -37.32
N GLY A 29 14.97 8.27 -37.81
CA GLY A 29 15.49 6.92 -38.13
C GLY A 29 14.49 6.12 -38.98
N SER A 30 14.99 5.44 -40.03
CA SER A 30 14.22 4.96 -41.20
C SER A 30 13.87 3.46 -41.18
N ASN A 31 12.75 3.16 -41.86
CA ASN A 31 12.21 1.87 -42.36
C ASN A 31 10.85 1.48 -41.77
N GLY A 32 10.31 2.24 -40.80
CA GLY A 32 8.97 2.01 -40.25
C GLY A 32 8.82 0.73 -39.41
N ARG A 33 9.94 0.06 -39.09
CA ARG A 33 9.99 -1.12 -38.21
C ARG A 33 10.61 -0.75 -36.87
N HIS A 34 10.13 -1.36 -35.78
CA HIS A 34 10.64 -1.14 -34.44
C HIS A 34 12.14 -1.54 -34.34
N PRO A 35 13.00 -0.80 -33.61
CA PRO A 35 14.44 -1.04 -33.59
C PRO A 35 14.89 -2.41 -33.06
N PHE A 36 14.06 -3.06 -32.24
CA PHE A 36 14.31 -4.39 -31.68
C PHE A 36 13.54 -5.51 -32.38
N ALA A 37 12.76 -5.19 -33.42
CA ALA A 37 11.94 -6.18 -34.10
C ALA A 37 12.80 -7.29 -34.72
N ASP A 38 12.46 -8.53 -34.37
CA ASP A 38 13.01 -9.77 -34.90
C ASP A 38 14.51 -9.91 -34.62
N SER A 39 14.90 -9.52 -33.40
CA SER A 39 16.28 -9.55 -32.91
C SER A 39 16.39 -10.17 -31.52
N THR A 40 17.59 -10.66 -31.20
CA THR A 40 17.95 -11.03 -29.83
C THR A 40 18.64 -9.84 -29.17
N VAL A 41 18.02 -9.28 -28.13
CA VAL A 41 18.49 -8.09 -27.42
C VAL A 41 19.34 -8.50 -26.22
N ALA A 42 20.55 -7.94 -26.11
CA ALA A 42 21.40 -8.17 -24.94
C ALA A 42 20.88 -7.35 -23.74
N VAL A 43 20.50 -8.01 -22.65
CA VAL A 43 19.91 -7.41 -21.45
C VAL A 43 20.84 -7.57 -20.26
N ARG A 44 21.14 -6.47 -19.58
CA ARG A 44 21.84 -6.49 -18.30
C ARG A 44 20.87 -6.25 -17.16
N ILE A 45 20.93 -7.10 -16.14
CA ILE A 45 20.12 -6.97 -14.92
C ILE A 45 20.96 -6.25 -13.87
N GLU A 46 20.38 -5.26 -13.22
CA GLU A 46 21.04 -4.54 -12.13
C GLU A 46 20.17 -4.56 -10.88
N ASP A 47 20.74 -5.08 -9.79
CA ASP A 47 20.25 -4.83 -8.46
C ASP A 47 20.90 -3.57 -7.91
N ARG A 48 20.12 -2.53 -7.69
CA ARG A 48 20.57 -1.29 -7.06
C ARG A 48 19.78 -0.97 -5.79
N GLY A 49 18.88 -1.87 -5.38
CA GLY A 49 18.01 -1.66 -4.23
C GLY A 49 18.41 -2.50 -3.02
N THR A 50 17.52 -2.52 -2.03
CA THR A 50 17.62 -3.32 -0.80
C THR A 50 16.51 -4.38 -0.72
N THR A 51 15.88 -4.71 -1.85
CA THR A 51 14.81 -5.71 -1.87
C THR A 51 15.34 -7.11 -1.56
N ASP A 52 14.57 -7.91 -0.84
CA ASP A 52 14.92 -9.32 -0.54
C ASP A 52 14.50 -10.29 -1.66
N HIS A 53 13.90 -9.78 -2.74
CA HIS A 53 13.43 -10.57 -3.87
C HIS A 53 14.57 -11.14 -4.71
N ASP A 54 14.36 -12.33 -5.28
CA ASP A 54 15.23 -12.87 -6.33
C ASP A 54 14.97 -12.11 -7.64
N ILE A 55 15.65 -10.97 -7.81
CA ILE A 55 15.47 -10.11 -8.99
C ILE A 55 15.92 -10.76 -10.30
N GLU A 56 16.83 -11.73 -10.24
CA GLU A 56 17.31 -12.47 -11.40
C GLU A 56 16.22 -13.44 -11.89
N ALA A 57 15.56 -14.13 -10.96
CA ALA A 57 14.38 -14.93 -11.28
C ALA A 57 13.23 -14.06 -11.80
N ASN A 58 12.99 -12.90 -11.18
CA ASN A 58 11.98 -11.94 -11.64
C ASN A 58 12.24 -11.49 -13.08
N ALA A 59 13.46 -11.03 -13.36
CA ALA A 59 13.87 -10.58 -14.69
C ALA A 59 13.76 -11.70 -15.73
N ALA A 60 14.17 -12.93 -15.39
CA ALA A 60 14.06 -14.07 -16.30
C ALA A 60 12.61 -14.31 -16.74
N GLU A 61 11.64 -14.25 -15.81
CA GLU A 61 10.23 -14.44 -16.14
C GLU A 61 9.65 -13.26 -16.96
N VAL A 62 10.07 -12.03 -16.67
CA VAL A 62 9.67 -10.84 -17.43
C VAL A 62 10.12 -10.95 -18.89
N LEU A 63 11.38 -11.32 -19.10
CA LEU A 63 11.95 -11.46 -20.44
C LEU A 63 11.34 -12.64 -21.20
N ASP A 64 11.10 -13.78 -20.53
CA ASP A 64 10.44 -14.95 -21.12
C ASP A 64 8.99 -14.65 -21.56
N PHE A 65 8.25 -13.89 -20.74
CA PHE A 65 6.91 -13.43 -21.07
C PHE A 65 6.92 -12.64 -22.39
N TRP A 66 7.80 -11.64 -22.52
CA TRP A 66 7.85 -10.81 -23.72
C TRP A 66 8.42 -11.54 -24.93
N ALA A 67 9.39 -12.45 -24.76
CA ALA A 67 9.86 -13.31 -25.84
C ALA A 67 8.71 -14.17 -26.40
N THR A 68 7.84 -14.67 -25.52
CA THR A 68 6.69 -15.50 -25.89
C THR A 68 5.53 -14.70 -26.49
N GLU A 69 5.19 -13.54 -25.92
CA GLU A 69 3.95 -12.81 -26.22
C GLU A 69 4.13 -11.59 -27.15
N SER A 70 5.37 -11.19 -27.46
CA SER A 70 5.67 -10.01 -28.29
C SER A 70 4.98 -10.03 -29.66
N SER A 71 4.96 -11.17 -30.35
CA SER A 71 4.26 -11.32 -31.63
C SER A 71 2.78 -10.99 -31.54
N ARG A 72 2.14 -11.28 -30.40
CA ARG A 72 0.73 -11.03 -30.15
C ARG A 72 0.48 -9.56 -29.83
N TYR A 73 1.23 -9.00 -28.87
CA TYR A 73 0.95 -7.66 -28.34
C TYR A 73 1.70 -6.55 -29.09
N ALA A 74 3.00 -6.72 -29.35
CA ALA A 74 3.84 -5.74 -30.04
C ALA A 74 3.87 -5.90 -31.58
N GLY A 75 3.41 -7.05 -32.09
CA GLY A 75 3.30 -7.32 -33.53
C GLY A 75 4.61 -7.70 -34.22
N PHE A 76 5.64 -8.08 -33.44
CA PHE A 76 6.92 -8.59 -33.93
C PHE A 76 7.52 -9.58 -32.91
N GLU A 77 8.37 -10.49 -33.38
CA GLU A 77 9.12 -11.40 -32.52
C GLU A 77 10.32 -10.68 -31.88
N ILE A 78 10.68 -11.05 -30.66
CA ILE A 78 11.91 -10.60 -30.00
C ILE A 78 12.42 -11.71 -29.09
N ASP A 79 13.74 -11.82 -28.95
CA ASP A 79 14.38 -12.66 -27.96
C ASP A 79 15.28 -11.81 -27.06
N PHE A 80 15.63 -12.35 -25.88
CA PHE A 80 16.52 -11.69 -24.95
C PHE A 80 17.68 -12.60 -24.54
N GLU A 81 18.89 -12.06 -24.50
CA GLU A 81 20.07 -12.72 -23.97
C GLU A 81 20.59 -11.94 -22.76
N ARG A 82 20.66 -12.58 -21.59
CA ARG A 82 21.19 -11.95 -20.38
C ARG A 82 22.72 -11.86 -20.44
N VAL A 83 23.26 -10.68 -20.17
CA VAL A 83 24.70 -10.39 -20.16
C VAL A 83 25.14 -9.78 -18.84
N GLN A 84 26.38 -10.04 -18.42
CA GLN A 84 26.94 -9.49 -17.18
C GLN A 84 27.45 -8.05 -17.35
N GLU A 85 28.01 -7.73 -18.52
CA GLU A 85 28.57 -6.42 -18.82
C GLU A 85 28.08 -5.94 -20.19
N GLY A 86 27.93 -4.61 -20.34
CA GLY A 86 27.35 -4.02 -21.54
C GLY A 86 25.83 -4.22 -21.61
N GLY A 87 25.32 -4.49 -22.81
CA GLY A 87 23.89 -4.66 -23.07
C GLY A 87 23.31 -3.52 -23.90
N ASP A 88 22.30 -3.88 -24.70
CA ASP A 88 21.46 -2.93 -25.40
C ASP A 88 20.36 -2.39 -24.49
N LEU A 89 19.95 -3.19 -23.49
CA LEU A 89 18.94 -2.89 -22.49
C LEU A 89 19.49 -3.12 -21.08
N VAL A 90 19.11 -2.26 -20.15
CA VAL A 90 19.32 -2.42 -18.71
C VAL A 90 17.97 -2.48 -18.02
N LEU A 91 17.74 -3.53 -17.24
CA LEU A 91 16.59 -3.63 -16.33
C LEU A 91 17.12 -3.44 -14.90
N ALA A 92 16.89 -2.25 -14.35
CA ALA A 92 17.41 -1.83 -13.06
C ALA A 92 16.31 -1.86 -12.00
N TYR A 93 16.53 -2.64 -10.93
CA TYR A 93 15.68 -2.67 -9.75
C TYR A 93 16.23 -1.71 -8.70
N VAL A 94 15.39 -0.79 -8.22
CA VAL A 94 15.76 0.33 -7.34
C VAL A 94 14.80 0.44 -6.15
N ASP A 95 15.17 1.19 -5.11
CA ASP A 95 14.31 1.39 -3.93
C ASP A 95 13.35 2.58 -4.05
N SER A 96 13.66 3.55 -4.92
CA SER A 96 12.88 4.77 -5.07
C SER A 96 12.75 5.20 -6.52
N ALA A 97 11.81 6.09 -6.78
CA ALA A 97 11.53 6.63 -8.11
C ALA A 97 12.54 7.70 -8.57
N GLU A 98 13.58 8.01 -7.80
CA GLU A 98 14.47 9.15 -8.09
C GLU A 98 15.15 9.07 -9.46
N ASP A 99 15.50 7.87 -9.91
CA ASP A 99 16.04 7.61 -11.25
C ASP A 99 15.04 7.97 -12.38
N CYS A 100 13.75 8.09 -12.06
CA CYS A 100 12.67 8.53 -12.95
C CYS A 100 12.39 10.04 -12.86
N SER A 101 13.17 10.81 -12.10
CA SER A 101 12.95 12.26 -11.91
C SER A 101 12.97 13.09 -13.21
N GLY A 102 13.58 12.57 -14.26
CA GLY A 102 13.64 13.21 -15.58
C GLY A 102 12.40 13.02 -16.45
N VAL A 103 11.38 12.28 -16.00
CA VAL A 103 10.19 11.99 -16.79
C VAL A 103 9.10 13.06 -16.60
N GLU A 104 8.34 13.32 -17.67
CA GLU A 104 7.19 14.23 -17.61
C GLU A 104 6.13 13.71 -16.62
N ASN A 105 5.59 14.59 -15.79
CA ASN A 105 4.69 14.26 -14.68
C ASN A 105 5.31 13.34 -13.61
N TYR A 106 6.64 13.33 -13.49
CA TYR A 106 7.31 12.69 -12.37
C TYR A 106 6.72 13.14 -11.03
N ASN A 107 6.53 12.16 -10.18
CA ASN A 107 6.36 12.32 -8.74
C ASN A 107 7.14 11.18 -8.07
N SER A 108 7.37 11.32 -6.76
CA SER A 108 7.99 10.29 -5.89
C SER A 108 7.29 8.93 -5.96
N ASP A 109 6.12 8.91 -6.56
CA ASP A 109 5.21 7.82 -6.47
C ASP A 109 5.54 6.83 -7.60
N VAL A 110 5.97 7.29 -8.78
CA VAL A 110 6.30 6.47 -9.99
C VAL A 110 6.87 5.08 -9.63
N LEU A 111 6.23 4.00 -10.08
CA LEU A 111 6.62 2.63 -9.71
C LEU A 111 7.74 2.06 -10.58
N GLY A 112 8.01 2.75 -11.69
CA GLY A 112 8.97 2.40 -12.70
C GLY A 112 8.84 3.38 -13.86
N CYS A 113 9.87 3.42 -14.68
CA CYS A 113 9.84 4.18 -15.91
C CYS A 113 10.74 3.55 -16.95
N ALA A 114 10.31 3.68 -18.20
CA ALA A 114 11.08 3.33 -19.37
C ALA A 114 10.72 4.26 -20.54
N PRO A 115 11.63 4.47 -21.49
CA PRO A 115 11.29 5.20 -22.70
C PRO A 115 10.32 4.40 -23.57
N LEU A 116 9.34 5.09 -24.15
CA LEU A 116 8.49 4.52 -25.19
C LEU A 116 9.25 4.54 -26.51
N ILE A 117 9.55 3.36 -27.04
CA ILE A 117 10.31 3.23 -28.28
C ILE A 117 9.36 3.02 -29.46
N ARG A 118 9.49 3.90 -30.44
CA ARG A 118 8.78 3.88 -31.72
C ARG A 118 9.78 3.65 -32.85
N PRO A 119 9.32 3.15 -34.02
CA PRO A 119 10.16 2.92 -35.19
C PRO A 119 11.06 4.09 -35.59
N GLU A 120 10.60 5.32 -35.38
CA GLU A 120 11.31 6.55 -35.73
C GLU A 120 12.41 6.96 -34.74
N ASN A 121 12.47 6.35 -33.55
CA ASN A 121 13.36 6.80 -32.49
C ASN A 121 14.82 6.41 -32.74
N ARG A 122 15.72 7.34 -32.39
CA ARG A 122 17.15 7.03 -32.26
C ARG A 122 17.42 6.54 -30.84
N LEU A 123 17.80 5.28 -30.71
CA LEU A 123 18.01 4.68 -29.40
C LEU A 123 19.30 5.18 -28.72
N PRO A 124 19.22 5.69 -27.48
CA PRO A 124 20.38 5.67 -26.60
C PRO A 124 20.73 4.21 -26.30
N ARG A 125 22.02 3.87 -26.25
CA ARG A 125 22.48 2.53 -25.84
C ARG A 125 23.41 2.67 -24.62
N PRO A 126 23.13 2.00 -23.50
CA PRO A 126 21.95 1.16 -23.27
C PRO A 126 20.65 1.97 -23.12
N VAL A 127 19.51 1.32 -23.41
CA VAL A 127 18.17 1.77 -22.98
C VAL A 127 17.94 1.24 -21.56
N THR A 128 17.48 2.06 -20.63
CA THR A 128 17.23 1.62 -19.25
C THR A 128 15.73 1.63 -18.94
N ALA A 129 15.25 0.52 -18.35
CA ALA A 129 14.00 0.44 -17.62
C ALA A 129 14.30 0.40 -16.12
N TYR A 130 13.71 1.31 -15.37
CA TYR A 130 13.81 1.36 -13.91
C TYR A 130 12.54 0.78 -13.28
N VAL A 131 12.70 -0.07 -12.28
CA VAL A 131 11.61 -0.72 -11.56
C VAL A 131 11.82 -0.53 -10.06
N VAL A 132 10.87 0.13 -9.39
CA VAL A 132 10.91 0.29 -7.94
C VAL A 132 10.51 -1.04 -7.31
N ALA A 133 11.46 -1.74 -6.67
CA ALA A 133 11.22 -3.01 -6.00
C ALA A 133 10.91 -2.80 -4.51
N ALA A 134 11.87 -2.27 -3.74
CA ALA A 134 11.75 -2.00 -2.32
C ALA A 134 11.04 -3.15 -1.54
N ASP A 135 10.07 -2.82 -0.69
CA ASP A 135 9.26 -3.72 0.13
C ASP A 135 7.99 -4.24 -0.58
N ARG A 136 7.85 -4.00 -1.88
CA ARG A 136 6.63 -4.34 -2.63
C ARG A 136 6.52 -5.86 -2.81
N PRO A 137 5.30 -6.44 -2.90
CA PRO A 137 5.13 -7.86 -3.19
C PRO A 137 5.81 -8.28 -4.51
N PHE A 138 6.40 -9.48 -4.55
CA PHE A 138 7.19 -9.98 -5.70
C PHE A 138 6.45 -9.88 -7.03
N GLY A 139 5.17 -10.30 -7.04
CA GLY A 139 4.33 -10.25 -8.24
C GLY A 139 4.06 -8.81 -8.71
N SER A 140 4.00 -7.85 -7.79
CA SER A 140 3.79 -6.43 -8.14
C SER A 140 5.02 -5.82 -8.81
N VAL A 141 6.22 -6.18 -8.32
CA VAL A 141 7.49 -5.84 -8.96
C VAL A 141 7.54 -6.42 -10.37
N ARG A 142 7.17 -7.70 -10.51
CA ARG A 142 7.13 -8.39 -11.80
C ARG A 142 6.18 -7.75 -12.82
N THR A 143 4.95 -7.44 -12.41
CA THR A 143 3.98 -6.74 -13.30
C THR A 143 4.53 -5.39 -13.74
N THR A 144 5.19 -4.66 -12.85
CA THR A 144 5.82 -3.38 -13.19
C THR A 144 6.95 -3.56 -14.19
N ALA A 145 7.86 -4.52 -13.98
CA ALA A 145 8.92 -4.82 -14.94
C ALA A 145 8.37 -5.24 -16.32
N LYS A 146 7.29 -6.03 -16.37
CA LYS A 146 6.60 -6.35 -17.62
C LYS A 146 6.08 -5.08 -18.30
N HIS A 147 5.46 -4.18 -17.55
CA HIS A 147 4.97 -2.90 -18.08
C HIS A 147 6.09 -2.04 -18.68
N GLU A 148 7.19 -1.86 -17.96
CA GLU A 148 8.32 -1.04 -18.42
C GLU A 148 8.97 -1.62 -19.69
N ILE A 149 9.12 -2.94 -19.78
CA ILE A 149 9.57 -3.58 -21.03
C ILE A 149 8.55 -3.38 -22.16
N GLY A 150 7.25 -3.39 -21.87
CA GLY A 150 6.21 -3.09 -22.86
C GLY A 150 6.40 -1.73 -23.54
N HIS A 151 6.74 -0.69 -22.76
CA HIS A 151 7.10 0.62 -23.33
C HIS A 151 8.31 0.56 -24.26
N ILE A 152 9.35 -0.18 -23.87
CA ILE A 152 10.53 -0.41 -24.72
C ILE A 152 10.17 -1.16 -26.00
N LEU A 153 9.10 -1.95 -26.01
CA LEU A 153 8.58 -2.63 -27.20
C LEU A 153 7.61 -1.78 -28.03
N GLY A 154 7.31 -0.55 -27.58
CA GLY A 154 6.46 0.41 -28.26
C GLY A 154 4.99 0.39 -27.86
N LEU A 155 4.65 -0.29 -26.76
CA LEU A 155 3.28 -0.33 -26.23
C LEU A 155 3.02 0.86 -25.32
N GLY A 156 1.93 1.58 -25.57
CA GLY A 156 1.38 2.61 -24.70
C GLY A 156 0.42 2.04 -23.66
N HIS A 157 -0.16 2.91 -22.84
CA HIS A 157 -1.07 2.48 -21.77
C HIS A 157 -2.43 1.96 -22.25
N ASP A 158 -2.85 2.37 -23.45
CA ASP A 158 -4.14 1.96 -24.03
C ASP A 158 -4.06 0.64 -24.80
N ASP A 159 -2.86 0.06 -24.96
CA ASP A 159 -2.61 -1.16 -25.72
C ASP A 159 -2.89 -2.43 -24.89
N GLU A 160 -3.18 -3.55 -25.57
CA GLU A 160 -3.16 -4.87 -24.92
C GLU A 160 -1.73 -5.25 -24.53
N SER A 161 -1.47 -6.00 -23.46
CA SER A 161 -2.36 -6.60 -22.46
C SER A 161 -2.75 -5.60 -21.37
N ARG A 162 -4.07 -5.31 -21.17
CA ARG A 162 -4.52 -4.29 -20.19
C ARG A 162 -4.11 -4.59 -18.75
N GLU A 163 -4.04 -5.85 -18.35
CA GLU A 163 -3.56 -6.27 -17.01
C GLU A 163 -2.08 -5.93 -16.76
N ILE A 164 -1.33 -5.60 -17.82
CA ILE A 164 0.07 -5.19 -17.74
C ILE A 164 0.19 -3.71 -18.11
N MET A 165 -0.27 -3.32 -19.29
CA MET A 165 0.00 -2.02 -19.91
C MET A 165 -0.90 -0.89 -19.43
N SER A 166 -2.08 -1.16 -18.89
CA SER A 166 -2.99 -0.10 -18.46
C SER A 166 -2.34 0.83 -17.41
N ASN A 167 -2.76 2.08 -17.35
CA ASN A 167 -2.47 2.94 -16.19
C ASN A 167 -3.63 2.95 -15.19
N ASP A 168 -4.72 2.25 -15.48
CA ASP A 168 -5.85 2.06 -14.58
C ASP A 168 -5.52 0.95 -13.57
N PRO A 169 -5.49 1.25 -12.25
CA PRO A 169 -5.30 0.25 -11.21
C PRO A 169 -6.32 -0.90 -11.28
N GLU A 170 -7.56 -0.63 -11.71
CA GLU A 170 -8.62 -1.63 -11.82
C GLU A 170 -8.27 -2.75 -12.82
N ASP A 171 -7.60 -2.39 -13.92
CA ASP A 171 -7.17 -3.35 -14.93
C ASP A 171 -6.00 -4.20 -14.44
N ARG A 172 -5.06 -3.58 -13.71
CA ARG A 172 -3.75 -4.15 -13.38
C ARG A 172 -3.69 -4.94 -12.10
N ILE A 173 -4.56 -4.62 -11.14
CA ILE A 173 -4.50 -5.21 -9.80
C ILE A 173 -5.55 -6.32 -9.72
N PRO A 174 -5.15 -7.60 -9.67
CA PRO A 174 -6.10 -8.69 -9.59
C PRO A 174 -6.96 -8.57 -8.33
N ARG A 175 -8.28 -8.65 -8.49
CA ARG A 175 -9.26 -8.48 -7.40
C ARG A 175 -9.20 -7.10 -6.75
N TYR A 176 -8.97 -6.05 -7.54
CA TYR A 176 -8.86 -4.67 -7.06
C TYR A 176 -9.99 -4.26 -6.09
N GLU A 177 -11.25 -4.53 -6.45
CA GLU A 177 -12.41 -4.17 -5.60
C GLU A 177 -12.31 -4.75 -4.19
N ILE A 178 -11.91 -6.03 -4.04
CA ILE A 178 -11.77 -6.69 -2.74
C ILE A 178 -10.62 -6.05 -1.94
N ARG A 179 -9.52 -5.72 -2.61
CA ARG A 179 -8.37 -5.10 -1.94
C ARG A 179 -8.73 -3.70 -1.43
N ILE A 180 -9.41 -2.88 -2.24
CA ILE A 180 -9.89 -1.56 -1.85
C ILE A 180 -10.88 -1.66 -0.68
N ASP A 181 -11.82 -2.59 -0.72
CA ASP A 181 -12.79 -2.82 0.37
C ASP A 181 -12.09 -3.15 1.70
N ILE A 182 -11.06 -4.01 1.69
CA ILE A 182 -10.23 -4.31 2.87
C ILE A 182 -9.51 -3.04 3.35
N TRP A 183 -8.90 -2.29 2.44
CA TRP A 183 -8.15 -1.09 2.76
C TRP A 183 -9.00 0.01 3.39
N GLU A 184 -10.12 0.36 2.77
CA GLU A 184 -11.05 1.39 3.26
C GLU A 184 -11.68 0.97 4.59
N THR A 185 -12.01 -0.31 4.74
CA THR A 185 -12.50 -0.84 6.03
C THR A 185 -11.44 -0.69 7.12
N ALA A 186 -10.17 -0.97 6.82
CA ALA A 186 -9.07 -0.80 7.77
C ALA A 186 -8.80 0.68 8.12
N ILE A 187 -8.90 1.61 7.17
CA ILE A 187 -8.83 3.06 7.43
C ILE A 187 -9.94 3.47 8.39
N GLY A 188 -11.19 3.17 8.05
CA GLY A 188 -12.32 3.56 8.90
C GLY A 188 -12.28 2.90 10.28
N ALA A 189 -11.71 1.71 10.41
CA ALA A 189 -11.48 1.07 11.71
C ALA A 189 -10.40 1.80 12.52
N SER A 190 -9.33 2.27 11.87
CA SER A 190 -8.25 3.04 12.50
C SER A 190 -8.74 4.41 12.98
N GLU A 191 -9.56 5.11 12.20
CA GLU A 191 -10.16 6.39 12.61
C GLU A 191 -11.01 6.22 13.88
N ARG A 192 -11.87 5.20 13.92
CA ARG A 192 -12.67 4.88 15.11
C ARG A 192 -11.83 4.50 16.32
N ALA A 193 -10.72 3.79 16.11
CA ALA A 193 -9.79 3.47 17.20
C ALA A 193 -9.14 4.73 17.77
N ASN A 194 -8.79 5.70 16.93
CA ASN A 194 -8.25 6.99 17.37
C ASN A 194 -9.28 7.82 18.15
N GLU A 195 -10.54 7.86 17.68
CA GLU A 195 -11.65 8.47 18.43
C GLU A 195 -11.83 7.80 19.81
N ALA A 196 -11.77 6.47 19.87
CA ALA A 196 -11.87 5.71 21.12
C ALA A 196 -10.75 6.05 22.12
N VAL A 197 -9.52 6.25 21.64
CA VAL A 197 -8.41 6.73 22.46
C VAL A 197 -8.68 8.15 22.98
N GLY A 198 -9.24 9.03 22.16
CA GLY A 198 -9.65 10.37 22.56
C GLY A 198 -10.68 10.35 23.71
N GLU A 199 -11.73 9.56 23.57
CA GLU A 199 -12.76 9.40 24.61
C GLU A 199 -12.21 8.74 25.88
N LEU A 200 -11.32 7.75 25.75
CA LEU A 200 -10.64 7.12 26.88
C LEU A 200 -9.81 8.13 27.68
N ASN A 201 -9.02 8.96 26.99
CA ASN A 201 -8.22 10.01 27.62
C ASN A 201 -9.10 11.08 28.28
N ALA A 202 -10.21 11.47 27.64
CA ALA A 202 -11.19 12.36 28.24
C ALA A 202 -11.77 11.76 29.52
N GLY A 203 -12.15 10.47 29.51
CA GLY A 203 -12.65 9.77 30.70
C GLY A 203 -11.62 9.72 31.84
N ILE A 204 -10.34 9.52 31.52
CA ILE A 204 -9.25 9.60 32.52
C ILE A 204 -9.15 11.01 33.12
N SER A 205 -9.31 12.05 32.30
CA SER A 205 -9.31 13.45 32.78
C SER A 205 -10.48 13.69 33.74
N GLU A 206 -11.71 13.35 33.34
CA GLU A 206 -12.91 13.52 34.17
C GLU A 206 -12.79 12.72 35.49
N TRP A 207 -12.23 11.51 35.43
CA TRP A 207 -11.94 10.72 36.62
C TRP A 207 -10.99 11.45 37.59
N ASN A 208 -9.92 12.05 37.08
CA ASN A 208 -8.93 12.78 37.89
C ASN A 208 -9.51 14.08 38.49
N ASP A 209 -10.48 14.69 37.81
CA ASP A 209 -11.21 15.86 38.29
C ASP A 209 -12.35 15.51 39.26
N GLU A 210 -12.46 14.22 39.65
CA GLU A 210 -13.53 13.67 40.51
C GLU A 210 -14.94 13.83 39.89
N ALA A 211 -15.04 14.07 38.58
CA ALA A 211 -16.27 14.17 37.80
C ALA A 211 -16.75 12.79 37.33
N TYR A 212 -17.02 11.89 38.28
CA TYR A 212 -17.22 10.47 37.99
C TYR A 212 -18.39 10.15 37.05
N ASP A 213 -19.51 10.87 37.13
CA ASP A 213 -20.63 10.66 36.21
C ASP A 213 -20.25 10.98 34.76
N ALA A 214 -19.47 12.05 34.53
CA ALA A 214 -18.94 12.38 33.21
C ALA A 214 -17.89 11.34 32.77
N ALA A 215 -17.05 10.86 33.69
CA ALA A 215 -16.09 9.81 33.40
C ALA A 215 -16.78 8.50 32.92
N ILE A 216 -17.91 8.12 33.53
CA ILE A 216 -18.72 6.96 33.11
C ILE A 216 -19.13 7.10 31.64
N GLU A 217 -19.74 8.23 31.27
CA GLU A 217 -20.20 8.48 29.90
C GLU A 217 -19.05 8.41 28.88
N ARG A 218 -17.88 8.96 29.24
CA ARG A 218 -16.68 8.93 28.40
C ARG A 218 -16.11 7.52 28.23
N PHE A 219 -16.00 6.76 29.32
CA PHE A 219 -15.51 5.39 29.24
C PHE A 219 -16.49 4.47 28.48
N GLU A 220 -17.80 4.65 28.63
CA GLU A 220 -18.80 3.94 27.84
C GLU A 220 -18.65 4.26 26.33
N ALA A 221 -18.51 5.54 25.98
CA ALA A 221 -18.28 5.98 24.61
C ALA A 221 -16.99 5.38 24.03
N ALA A 222 -15.89 5.39 24.78
CA ALA A 222 -14.62 4.79 24.40
C ALA A 222 -14.75 3.27 24.17
N ALA A 223 -15.42 2.55 25.08
CA ALA A 223 -15.65 1.11 24.96
C ALA A 223 -16.49 0.77 23.70
N GLY A 224 -17.52 1.57 23.42
CA GLY A 224 -18.34 1.46 22.21
C GLY A 224 -17.52 1.68 20.93
N ALA A 225 -16.72 2.74 20.89
CA ALA A 225 -15.87 3.07 19.74
C ALA A 225 -14.77 2.01 19.49
N PHE A 226 -14.09 1.52 20.53
CA PHE A 226 -13.16 0.40 20.40
C PHE A 226 -13.85 -0.88 19.91
N GLY A 227 -15.08 -1.15 20.39
CA GLY A 227 -15.88 -2.27 19.92
C GLY A 227 -16.19 -2.20 18.43
N ALA A 228 -16.63 -1.04 17.95
CA ALA A 228 -16.90 -0.80 16.54
C ALA A 228 -15.63 -0.92 15.68
N ALA A 229 -14.51 -0.36 16.13
CA ALA A 229 -13.22 -0.49 15.45
C ALA A 229 -12.77 -1.95 15.34
N ARG A 230 -12.90 -2.73 16.41
CA ARG A 230 -12.59 -4.17 16.42
C ARG A 230 -13.39 -4.95 15.40
N ASP A 231 -14.69 -4.71 15.33
CA ASP A 231 -15.59 -5.44 14.43
C ASP A 231 -15.32 -5.08 12.96
N ALA A 232 -14.94 -3.82 12.69
CA ALA A 232 -14.48 -3.39 11.37
C ALA A 232 -13.14 -4.05 10.99
N PHE A 233 -12.13 -4.07 11.88
CA PHE A 233 -10.87 -4.78 11.59
C PHE A 233 -11.08 -6.28 11.36
N ARG A 234 -11.99 -6.92 12.10
CA ARG A 234 -12.37 -8.32 11.84
C ARG A 234 -13.00 -8.51 10.48
N THR A 235 -13.88 -7.59 10.08
CA THR A 235 -14.49 -7.61 8.73
C THR A 235 -13.41 -7.56 7.65
N ALA A 236 -12.46 -6.62 7.76
CA ALA A 236 -11.31 -6.55 6.86
C ALA A 236 -10.47 -7.84 6.88
N ARG A 237 -10.23 -8.40 8.07
CA ARG A 237 -9.46 -9.63 8.27
C ARG A 237 -10.11 -10.88 7.67
N ASP A 238 -11.43 -11.02 7.81
CA ASP A 238 -12.18 -12.14 7.25
C ASP A 238 -12.21 -12.08 5.72
N ARG A 239 -12.32 -10.86 5.17
CA ARG A 239 -12.31 -10.61 3.72
C ARG A 239 -10.98 -10.99 3.06
N THR A 240 -9.86 -11.03 3.79
CA THR A 240 -8.57 -11.48 3.23
C THR A 240 -8.60 -12.94 2.78
N ALA A 241 -9.52 -13.77 3.28
CA ALA A 241 -9.73 -15.13 2.78
C ALA A 241 -10.11 -15.16 1.29
N GLU A 242 -10.73 -14.09 0.78
CA GLU A 242 -11.05 -13.96 -0.64
C GLU A 242 -9.82 -13.60 -1.49
N LEU A 243 -8.69 -13.25 -0.88
CA LEU A 243 -7.41 -13.06 -1.58
C LEU A 243 -6.54 -14.32 -1.55
N ALA A 244 -6.88 -15.31 -0.72
CA ALA A 244 -6.24 -16.62 -0.70
C ALA A 244 -6.71 -17.46 -1.92
N ALA A 245 -6.23 -17.09 -3.11
CA ALA A 245 -6.46 -17.83 -4.34
C ALA A 245 -5.56 -19.07 -4.43
N ASP A 246 -5.94 -20.02 -5.30
CA ASP A 246 -5.11 -21.14 -5.74
C ASP A 246 -4.91 -21.03 -7.27
N PRO A 247 -3.70 -20.68 -7.76
CA PRO A 247 -2.50 -20.38 -6.99
C PRO A 247 -2.58 -19.04 -6.23
N PRO A 248 -1.76 -18.83 -5.18
CA PRO A 248 -1.70 -17.59 -4.42
C PRO A 248 -1.45 -16.36 -5.31
N LEU A 249 -2.09 -15.25 -4.98
CA LEU A 249 -1.80 -13.97 -5.64
C LEU A 249 -0.45 -13.44 -5.14
N GLU A 250 0.61 -13.60 -5.95
CA GLU A 250 1.97 -13.09 -5.62
C GLU A 250 2.05 -11.56 -5.54
N THR A 251 0.96 -10.87 -5.86
CA THR A 251 0.77 -9.43 -5.70
C THR A 251 0.19 -9.06 -4.33
N VAL A 252 0.02 -10.03 -3.41
CA VAL A 252 -0.49 -9.84 -2.04
C VAL A 252 0.41 -10.59 -1.05
N GLU A 253 0.97 -9.89 -0.07
CA GLU A 253 1.68 -10.48 1.07
C GLU A 253 0.67 -10.88 2.15
N LEU A 254 -0.06 -11.98 1.90
CA LEU A 254 -1.20 -12.38 2.73
C LEU A 254 -0.81 -12.58 4.20
N SER A 255 0.35 -13.17 4.47
CA SER A 255 0.85 -13.36 5.84
C SER A 255 1.00 -12.02 6.57
N ALA A 256 1.71 -11.07 5.96
CA ALA A 256 1.92 -9.73 6.52
C ALA A 256 0.61 -8.97 6.72
N LEU A 257 -0.31 -9.04 5.73
CA LEU A 257 -1.63 -8.44 5.81
C LEU A 257 -2.42 -8.98 7.02
N THR A 258 -2.45 -10.30 7.19
CA THR A 258 -3.18 -10.92 8.28
C THR A 258 -2.59 -10.58 9.64
N ALA A 259 -1.26 -10.63 9.79
CA ALA A 259 -0.57 -10.24 11.02
C ALA A 259 -0.82 -8.76 11.39
N ALA A 260 -0.79 -7.86 10.41
CA ALA A 260 -1.03 -6.44 10.62
C ALA A 260 -2.46 -6.13 11.09
N LEU A 261 -3.46 -6.87 10.59
CA LEU A 261 -4.86 -6.75 11.02
C LEU A 261 -5.09 -7.41 12.39
N ASP A 262 -4.48 -8.58 12.63
CA ASP A 262 -4.63 -9.31 13.89
C ASP A 262 -4.04 -8.53 15.08
N SER A 263 -2.86 -7.90 14.93
CA SER A 263 -2.28 -7.01 15.96
C SER A 263 -3.22 -5.82 16.29
N ARG A 264 -3.86 -5.24 15.28
CA ARG A 264 -4.84 -4.15 15.48
C ARG A 264 -6.08 -4.63 16.22
N ILE A 265 -6.63 -5.79 15.85
CA ILE A 265 -7.77 -6.42 16.54
C ILE A 265 -7.44 -6.65 18.01
N GLU A 266 -6.23 -7.14 18.31
CA GLU A 266 -5.76 -7.34 19.67
C GLU A 266 -5.71 -6.01 20.44
N ARG A 267 -5.05 -5.00 19.89
CA ARG A 267 -4.90 -3.69 20.52
C ARG A 267 -6.24 -3.05 20.88
N VAL A 268 -7.19 -2.98 19.94
CA VAL A 268 -8.52 -2.40 20.22
C VAL A 268 -9.35 -3.27 21.16
N THR A 269 -9.11 -4.58 21.21
CA THR A 269 -9.75 -5.47 22.19
C THR A 269 -9.27 -5.17 23.61
N ILE A 270 -7.97 -4.93 23.80
CA ILE A 270 -7.44 -4.50 25.11
C ILE A 270 -7.95 -3.10 25.46
N GLY A 271 -7.94 -2.16 24.51
CA GLY A 271 -8.45 -0.79 24.71
C GLY A 271 -9.92 -0.78 25.17
N LYS A 272 -10.78 -1.59 24.54
CA LYS A 272 -12.16 -1.79 24.97
C LYS A 272 -12.26 -2.26 26.42
N ARG A 273 -11.49 -3.29 26.79
CA ARG A 273 -11.49 -3.85 28.15
C ARG A 273 -10.99 -2.84 29.17
N ALA A 274 -10.00 -2.03 28.81
CA ALA A 274 -9.50 -0.95 29.67
C ALA A 274 -10.60 0.08 29.93
N ALA A 275 -11.28 0.55 28.88
CA ALA A 275 -12.40 1.47 29.00
C ALA A 275 -13.54 0.91 29.85
N GLU A 276 -14.00 -0.33 29.61
CA GLU A 276 -15.03 -0.99 30.42
C GLU A 276 -14.61 -1.12 31.90
N THR A 277 -13.34 -1.45 32.15
CA THR A 277 -12.84 -1.59 33.53
C THR A 277 -12.77 -0.23 34.25
N MET A 278 -12.40 0.83 33.53
CA MET A 278 -12.37 2.19 34.08
C MET A 278 -13.79 2.76 34.29
N GLN A 279 -14.75 2.40 33.43
CA GLN A 279 -16.16 2.67 33.64
C GLN A 279 -16.66 2.03 34.94
N GLU A 280 -16.40 0.73 35.15
CA GLU A 280 -16.77 0.02 36.38
C GLU A 280 -16.13 0.68 37.63
N ALA A 281 -14.93 1.25 37.50
CA ALA A 281 -14.30 2.01 38.58
C ALA A 281 -15.08 3.29 38.89
N ALA A 282 -15.50 4.04 37.86
CA ALA A 282 -16.25 5.29 37.95
C ALA A 282 -17.64 5.09 38.54
N GLU A 283 -18.32 4.01 38.15
CA GLU A 283 -19.59 3.58 38.75
C GLU A 283 -19.41 3.26 40.24
N ALA A 284 -18.44 2.40 40.58
CA ALA A 284 -18.21 2.00 41.96
C ALA A 284 -17.88 3.19 42.89
N ILE A 285 -17.09 4.16 42.43
CA ILE A 285 -16.78 5.33 43.25
C ILE A 285 -17.97 6.28 43.40
N SER A 286 -18.81 6.44 42.36
CA SER A 286 -20.05 7.23 42.40
C SER A 286 -21.05 6.62 43.41
N GLU A 287 -21.08 5.30 43.54
CA GLU A 287 -21.87 4.56 44.54
C GLU A 287 -21.23 4.54 45.95
N GLY A 288 -20.02 5.10 46.11
CA GLY A 288 -19.30 5.13 47.38
C GLY A 288 -18.48 3.87 47.71
N ASP A 289 -18.41 2.88 46.81
CA ASP A 289 -17.57 1.69 46.94
C ASP A 289 -16.12 1.96 46.50
N ARG A 290 -15.38 2.60 47.41
CA ARG A 290 -13.95 2.91 47.23
C ARG A 290 -13.07 1.67 47.08
N SER A 291 -13.48 0.52 47.61
CA SER A 291 -12.66 -0.70 47.56
C SER A 291 -12.67 -1.26 46.15
N THR A 292 -13.87 -1.42 45.57
CA THR A 292 -14.06 -1.89 44.20
C THR A 292 -13.46 -0.91 43.20
N ALA A 293 -13.69 0.41 43.38
CA ALA A 293 -13.11 1.43 42.53
C ALA A 293 -11.58 1.31 42.41
N ARG A 294 -10.86 1.18 43.54
CA ARG A 294 -9.39 1.03 43.53
C ARG A 294 -8.94 -0.25 42.84
N GLN A 295 -9.64 -1.36 43.06
CA GLN A 295 -9.33 -2.62 42.38
C GLN A 295 -9.47 -2.46 40.86
N ARG A 296 -10.53 -1.80 40.41
CA ARG A 296 -10.81 -1.57 39.00
C ARG A 296 -9.83 -0.60 38.36
N VAL A 297 -9.46 0.50 39.02
CA VAL A 297 -8.39 1.39 38.52
C VAL A 297 -7.08 0.63 38.35
N SER A 298 -6.70 -0.22 39.32
CA SER A 298 -5.48 -1.03 39.21
C SER A 298 -5.53 -1.94 37.98
N ALA A 299 -6.63 -2.68 37.79
CA ALA A 299 -6.80 -3.56 36.64
C ALA A 299 -6.88 -2.80 35.32
N GLY A 300 -7.50 -1.61 35.31
CA GLY A 300 -7.56 -0.71 34.16
C GLY A 300 -6.17 -0.22 33.77
N ASN A 301 -5.35 0.19 34.74
CA ASN A 301 -3.96 0.60 34.51
C ASN A 301 -3.11 -0.54 33.94
N ASP A 302 -3.27 -1.78 34.43
CA ASP A 302 -2.59 -2.95 33.87
C ASP A 302 -2.98 -3.17 32.39
N LEU A 303 -4.26 -2.96 32.04
CA LEU A 303 -4.74 -3.04 30.66
C LEU A 303 -4.25 -1.89 29.79
N LEU A 304 -4.14 -0.67 30.33
CA LEU A 304 -3.59 0.49 29.62
C LEU A 304 -2.09 0.29 29.34
N ALA A 305 -1.35 -0.29 30.29
CA ALA A 305 0.03 -0.68 30.07
C ALA A 305 0.14 -1.70 28.94
N ALA A 306 -0.65 -2.78 28.98
CA ALA A 306 -0.69 -3.80 27.93
C ALA A 306 -1.12 -3.22 26.56
N PHE A 307 -2.05 -2.25 26.55
CA PHE A 307 -2.47 -1.54 25.33
C PHE A 307 -1.32 -0.77 24.70
N GLY A 308 -0.49 -0.11 25.52
CA GLY A 308 0.70 0.63 25.08
C GLY A 308 1.83 -0.26 24.58
N GLU A 309 1.94 -1.49 25.09
CA GLU A 309 2.95 -2.48 24.69
C GLU A 309 2.68 -3.12 23.32
N ILE A 310 1.43 -3.12 22.83
CA ILE A 310 1.12 -3.68 21.51
C ILE A 310 1.58 -2.72 20.42
N GLU A 311 2.68 -3.07 19.78
CA GLU A 311 3.14 -2.41 18.56
C GLU A 311 2.14 -2.66 17.42
N VAL A 312 1.44 -1.61 17.01
CA VAL A 312 0.73 -1.58 15.74
C VAL A 312 1.63 -0.86 14.75
N GLY A 313 2.17 -1.61 13.78
CA GLY A 313 2.87 -1.01 12.64
C GLY A 313 1.97 -0.03 11.90
N GLU A 314 2.52 0.78 11.01
CA GLU A 314 1.74 1.79 10.29
C GLU A 314 0.59 1.20 9.48
N LEU A 315 -0.46 2.01 9.26
CA LEU A 315 -1.58 1.57 8.42
C LEU A 315 -1.11 1.29 6.98
N ARG A 316 -0.05 1.97 6.55
CA ARG A 316 0.67 1.72 5.30
C ARG A 316 1.05 0.25 5.10
N THR A 317 1.43 -0.47 6.15
CA THR A 317 1.78 -1.90 6.06
C THR A 317 0.63 -2.75 5.52
N VAL A 318 -0.62 -2.43 5.89
CA VAL A 318 -1.81 -3.13 5.35
C VAL A 318 -1.90 -2.92 3.84
N ALA A 319 -1.69 -1.70 3.38
CA ALA A 319 -1.85 -1.36 1.98
C ALA A 319 -0.70 -1.83 1.09
N VAL A 320 0.54 -1.83 1.61
CA VAL A 320 1.71 -2.47 0.95
C VAL A 320 1.46 -3.97 0.83
N ALA A 321 1.00 -4.63 1.90
CA ALA A 321 0.71 -6.06 1.89
C ALA A 321 -0.45 -6.41 0.94
N LEU A 322 -1.42 -5.51 0.74
CA LEU A 322 -2.46 -5.63 -0.28
C LEU A 322 -1.95 -5.38 -1.71
N GLY A 323 -0.71 -4.93 -1.89
CA GLY A 323 -0.18 -4.51 -3.19
C GLY A 323 -0.87 -3.25 -3.75
N LEU A 324 -1.47 -2.44 -2.88
CA LEU A 324 -2.21 -1.22 -3.24
C LEU A 324 -1.38 0.06 -3.12
N VAL A 325 -0.45 0.11 -2.17
CA VAL A 325 0.18 1.37 -1.78
C VAL A 325 1.65 1.42 -2.13
N ARG A 326 1.98 2.59 -2.68
CA ARG A 326 3.28 3.24 -2.62
C ARG A 326 3.53 3.75 -1.20
N GLY A 327 4.62 3.33 -0.58
CA GLY A 327 5.80 4.18 -0.72
C GLY A 327 5.84 5.60 -0.14
N PHE A 328 4.93 6.12 0.69
CA PHE A 328 5.08 7.50 1.20
C PHE A 328 5.69 7.59 2.59
N ASP A 329 6.94 8.05 2.64
CA ASP A 329 7.40 8.86 3.76
C ASP A 329 6.51 10.10 3.82
N ARG A 330 5.85 10.27 4.96
CA ARG A 330 5.29 11.56 5.35
C ARG A 330 6.26 12.20 6.34
N GLU A 331 7.48 12.42 5.90
CA GLU A 331 8.39 13.40 6.50
C GLU A 331 8.77 14.39 5.41
N ASP A 332 7.93 15.41 5.20
CA ASP A 332 8.34 16.82 5.31
C ASP A 332 7.13 17.74 5.02
N SER A 333 6.16 17.74 5.94
CA SER A 333 5.45 18.97 6.23
C SER A 333 5.82 19.31 7.67
N GLY A 334 6.98 19.94 7.84
CA GLY A 334 7.45 20.45 9.11
C GLY A 334 6.35 21.26 9.81
N GLU A 335 5.69 20.60 10.75
CA GLU A 335 5.01 21.22 11.86
C GLU A 335 5.40 20.39 13.08
N THR A 336 6.55 20.78 13.64
CA THR A 336 6.93 20.46 15.00
C THR A 336 5.75 20.76 15.91
N ILE A 337 5.08 19.73 16.43
CA ILE A 337 4.39 19.83 17.71
C ILE A 337 5.49 19.66 18.77
N GLU A 338 6.31 20.71 18.91
CA GLU A 338 6.88 21.02 20.21
C GLU A 338 5.82 21.78 21.00
N ASP A 339 5.70 21.41 22.28
CA ASP A 339 4.97 22.09 23.34
C ASP A 339 3.45 22.28 23.17
N SER A 340 2.70 21.35 23.78
CA SER A 340 1.62 21.70 24.73
C SER A 340 1.12 20.47 25.51
N LEU A 341 1.64 20.34 26.75
CA LEU A 341 1.08 19.68 27.95
C LEU A 341 0.88 18.15 27.94
#